data_AF-A0A8B7J6X9-F1
#
_entry.id   AF-A0A8B7J6X9-F1
#
_cell.length_a   1.000
_cell.length_b   1.000
_cell.length_c   1.000
_cell.angle_alpha   90.00
_cell.angle_beta   90.00
_cell.angle_gamma   90.00
#
_symmetry.space_group_name_H-M   'P 1'
#
loop_
_entity.id
_entity.type
_entity.pdbx_description
1 polymer ?
#
loop_
_entity_poly.entity_id
_entity_poly.type
_entity_poly.pdbx_seq_one_letter_code
_entity_poly.pdbx_strand_id
1 'polypeptide(L)'
;MPCGPGNRGNCFGPSICCGAELGCYVGTAETLRCAEENYLPSPCRAGGRPCGAGGRCAAPGICCTDETCSLEPACLEEEEEEEEGRVLRNLTALDASAGNFLLKLMHLANRQQQGKAPPLL
;
A
#
# COMPACT_ATOMS: atom_id res chain seq x y z
N MET A 1 5.26 -9.24 -14.31
CA MET A 1 5.19 -10.70 -14.57
C MET A 1 6.08 -11.44 -13.55
N PRO A 2 5.76 -12.67 -13.10
CA PRO A 2 6.63 -13.41 -12.18
C PRO A 2 7.89 -13.97 -12.86
N CYS A 3 9.02 -13.99 -12.13
CA CYS A 3 10.33 -14.39 -12.65
C CYS A 3 11.23 -14.99 -11.54
N GLY A 4 12.43 -15.43 -11.93
CA GLY A 4 13.45 -15.94 -11.00
C GLY A 4 13.13 -17.30 -10.35
N PRO A 5 13.98 -17.77 -9.42
CA PRO A 5 13.85 -19.08 -8.79
C PRO A 5 12.49 -19.24 -8.10
N GLY A 6 11.73 -20.26 -8.49
CA GLY A 6 10.41 -20.55 -7.93
C GLY A 6 9.35 -19.47 -8.23
N ASN A 7 9.56 -18.61 -9.24
CA ASN A 7 8.65 -17.49 -9.58
C ASN A 7 8.44 -16.51 -8.41
N ARG A 8 9.46 -16.35 -7.56
CA ARG A 8 9.41 -15.52 -6.34
C ARG A 8 9.82 -14.07 -6.57
N GLY A 9 10.25 -13.73 -7.78
CA GLY A 9 10.51 -12.36 -8.20
C GLY A 9 9.41 -11.83 -9.12
N ASN A 10 9.48 -10.53 -9.39
CA ASN A 10 8.70 -9.85 -10.40
C ASN A 10 9.62 -9.10 -11.36
N CYS A 11 9.20 -9.01 -12.62
CA CYS A 11 9.88 -8.21 -13.63
C CYS A 11 9.72 -6.72 -13.34
N PHE A 12 10.84 -6.02 -13.28
CA PHE A 12 10.89 -4.54 -13.19
C PHE A 12 11.24 -3.90 -14.53
N GLY A 13 11.82 -4.68 -15.44
CA GLY A 13 12.14 -4.33 -16.82
C GLY A 13 12.50 -5.59 -17.61
N PRO A 14 12.75 -5.50 -18.93
CA PRO A 14 12.94 -6.68 -19.79
C PRO A 14 14.16 -7.54 -19.41
N SER A 15 15.12 -6.97 -18.69
CA SER A 15 16.34 -7.62 -18.20
C SER A 15 16.50 -7.53 -16.68
N ILE A 16 15.42 -7.28 -15.93
CA ILE A 16 15.47 -7.07 -14.47
C ILE A 16 14.39 -7.89 -13.78
N CYS A 17 14.81 -8.77 -12.86
CA CYS A 17 13.94 -9.56 -12.00
C CYS A 17 14.30 -9.34 -10.53
N CYS A 18 13.35 -8.89 -9.71
CA CYS A 18 13.60 -8.60 -8.30
C CYS A 18 12.55 -9.21 -7.38
N GLY A 19 12.94 -9.55 -6.16
CA GLY A 19 12.02 -9.99 -5.10
C GLY A 19 12.62 -9.79 -3.72
N ALA A 20 11.77 -9.59 -2.72
CA ALA A 20 12.20 -9.23 -1.37
C ALA A 20 13.24 -10.20 -0.78
N GLU A 21 13.05 -11.50 -1.00
CA GLU A 21 13.96 -12.54 -0.52
C GLU A 21 15.02 -12.98 -1.55
N LEU A 22 15.01 -12.41 -2.76
CA LEU A 22 15.93 -12.75 -3.84
C LEU A 22 17.00 -11.66 -4.07
N GLY A 23 16.72 -10.42 -3.68
CA GLY A 23 17.43 -9.27 -4.22
C GLY A 23 17.02 -9.01 -5.67
N CYS A 24 17.98 -8.64 -6.51
CA CYS A 24 17.75 -8.36 -7.93
C CYS A 24 18.75 -9.11 -8.82
N TYR A 25 18.21 -9.71 -9.87
CA TYR A 25 18.93 -10.29 -11.00
C TYR A 25 18.85 -9.33 -12.18
N VAL A 26 20.00 -8.97 -12.75
CA VAL A 26 20.09 -8.04 -13.89
C VAL A 26 20.86 -8.71 -15.03
N GLY A 27 20.20 -8.95 -16.15
CA GLY A 27 20.80 -9.56 -17.34
C GLY A 27 21.23 -11.02 -17.18
N THR A 28 20.64 -11.75 -16.22
CA THR A 28 20.93 -13.16 -15.95
C THR A 28 19.83 -14.07 -16.49
N ALA A 29 19.99 -15.40 -16.36
CA ALA A 29 19.02 -16.37 -16.86
C ALA A 29 17.62 -16.22 -16.22
N GLU A 30 17.58 -15.74 -14.97
CA GLU A 30 16.38 -15.47 -14.19
C GLU A 30 15.46 -14.40 -14.83
N THR A 31 16.01 -13.55 -15.70
CA THR A 31 15.29 -12.44 -16.33
C THR A 31 14.73 -12.79 -17.71
N LEU A 32 15.00 -14.00 -18.25
CA LEU A 32 14.60 -14.37 -19.62
C LEU A 32 13.10 -14.21 -19.87
N ARG A 33 12.26 -14.51 -18.88
CA ARG A 33 10.80 -14.33 -18.99
C ARG A 33 10.39 -12.86 -19.05
N CYS A 34 11.16 -11.95 -18.45
CA CYS A 34 10.81 -10.52 -18.45
C CYS A 34 10.87 -9.91 -19.86
N ALA A 35 11.67 -10.46 -20.76
CA ALA A 35 11.67 -10.06 -22.17
C ALA A 35 10.33 -10.35 -22.86
N GLU A 36 9.52 -11.28 -22.35
CA GLU A 36 8.18 -11.56 -22.88
C GLU A 36 7.24 -10.35 -22.71
N GLU A 37 7.47 -9.48 -21.71
CA GLU A 37 6.67 -8.27 -21.50
C GLU A 37 6.76 -7.27 -22.67
N ASN A 38 7.86 -7.28 -23.45
CA ASN A 38 8.02 -6.43 -24.64
C ASN A 38 7.00 -6.72 -25.75
N TYR A 39 6.41 -7.92 -25.74
CA TYR A 39 5.41 -8.33 -26.73
C TYR A 39 3.98 -8.09 -26.26
N LEU A 40 3.79 -7.63 -25.02
CA LEU A 40 2.47 -7.30 -24.49
C LEU A 40 2.09 -5.87 -24.89
N PRO A 41 0.95 -5.66 -25.57
CA PRO A 41 0.53 -4.33 -26.00
C PRO A 41 0.06 -3.44 -24.84
N SER A 42 -0.30 -4.03 -23.70
CA SER A 42 -0.75 -3.31 -22.52
C SER A 42 0.43 -2.90 -21.65
N PRO A 43 0.52 -1.61 -21.23
CA PRO A 43 1.55 -1.20 -20.28
C PRO A 43 1.34 -1.91 -18.94
N CYS A 44 2.44 -2.30 -18.31
CA CYS A 44 2.45 -2.78 -16.94
C CYS A 44 3.30 -1.85 -16.06
N ARG A 45 3.14 -1.96 -14.74
CA ARG A 45 3.99 -1.26 -13.79
C ARG A 45 4.39 -2.24 -12.70
N ALA A 46 5.69 -2.31 -12.43
CA ALA A 46 6.20 -3.11 -11.32
C ALA A 46 5.64 -2.59 -9.98
N GLY A 47 5.54 -3.48 -8.99
CA GLY A 47 5.08 -3.14 -7.64
C GLY A 47 6.12 -2.35 -6.84
N GLY A 48 5.83 -2.13 -5.55
CA GLY A 48 6.75 -1.45 -4.62
C GLY A 48 6.56 0.06 -4.57
N ARG A 49 6.96 0.69 -3.45
CA ARG A 49 6.82 2.15 -3.25
C ARG A 49 7.71 2.92 -4.25
N PRO A 50 7.30 4.12 -4.71
CA PRO A 50 8.16 4.97 -5.55
C PRO A 50 9.48 5.30 -4.85
N CYS A 51 10.57 5.38 -5.62
CA CYS A 51 11.89 5.79 -5.15
C CYS A 51 12.69 6.45 -6.28
N GLY A 52 13.65 7.29 -5.92
CA GLY A 52 14.53 7.97 -6.87
C GLY A 52 13.79 8.69 -8.01
N ALA A 53 14.42 8.75 -9.18
CA ALA A 53 13.87 9.37 -10.38
C ALA A 53 13.05 8.36 -11.20
N GLY A 54 11.81 8.11 -10.78
CA GLY A 54 10.87 7.25 -11.52
C GLY A 54 11.01 5.75 -11.27
N GLY A 55 11.82 5.35 -10.29
CA GLY A 55 11.98 3.96 -9.89
C GLY A 55 10.94 3.49 -8.87
N ARG A 56 11.03 2.21 -8.52
CA ARG A 56 10.26 1.56 -7.46
C ARG A 56 11.14 0.62 -6.64
N CYS A 57 10.85 0.53 -5.34
CA CYS A 57 11.57 -0.35 -4.43
C CYS A 57 11.29 -1.82 -4.81
N ALA A 58 12.34 -2.50 -5.27
CA ALA A 58 12.24 -3.81 -5.90
C ALA A 58 12.65 -4.95 -4.95
N ALA A 59 13.51 -4.63 -3.98
CA ALA A 59 13.93 -5.48 -2.87
C ALA A 59 14.43 -4.56 -1.71
N PRO A 60 14.65 -5.08 -0.49
CA PRO A 60 15.17 -4.29 0.63
C PRO A 60 16.44 -3.51 0.24
N GLY A 61 16.36 -2.19 0.31
CA GLY A 61 17.46 -1.28 -0.01
C GLY A 61 17.78 -1.13 -1.49
N ILE A 62 16.93 -1.62 -2.41
CA ILE A 62 17.16 -1.55 -3.87
C ILE A 62 16.00 -0.84 -4.58
N CYS A 63 16.34 0.24 -5.28
CA CYS A 63 15.43 0.99 -6.15
C CYS A 63 15.71 0.66 -7.63
N CYS A 64 14.70 0.26 -8.40
CA CYS A 64 14.85 -0.05 -9.82
C CYS A 64 13.91 0.77 -10.71
N THR A 65 14.43 1.22 -11.85
CA THR A 65 13.64 1.56 -13.04
C THR A 65 13.47 0.30 -13.91
N ASP A 66 12.94 0.47 -15.12
CA ASP A 66 12.90 -0.57 -16.15
C ASP A 66 14.26 -0.87 -16.81
N GLU A 67 15.25 -0.01 -16.58
CA GLU A 67 16.58 -0.13 -17.18
C GLU A 67 17.69 -0.38 -16.16
N THR A 68 17.59 0.16 -14.94
CA THR A 68 18.69 0.15 -13.97
C THR A 68 18.20 -0.06 -12.54
N CYS A 69 19.08 -0.53 -11.67
CA CYS A 69 18.87 -0.61 -10.24
C CYS A 69 19.99 0.10 -9.49
N SER A 70 19.67 0.66 -8.32
CA SER A 70 20.61 1.34 -7.43
C SER A 70 20.29 1.02 -5.99
N LEU A 71 21.30 1.12 -5.12
CA LEU A 71 21.08 1.03 -3.68
C LEU A 71 20.43 2.32 -3.20
N GLU A 72 19.32 2.18 -2.48
CA GLU A 72 18.50 3.28 -2.01
C GLU A 72 18.03 3.00 -0.57
N PRO A 73 18.54 3.73 0.43
CA PRO A 73 18.15 3.53 1.83
C PRO A 73 16.65 3.67 2.07
N ALA A 74 15.95 4.52 1.31
CA ALA A 74 14.49 4.67 1.42
C ALA A 74 13.71 3.38 1.08
N CYS A 75 14.36 2.42 0.40
CA CYS A 75 13.82 1.10 0.11
C CYS A 75 14.18 0.05 1.15
N LEU A 76 14.98 0.37 2.17
CA LEU A 76 15.06 -0.46 3.37
C LEU A 76 13.69 -0.39 4.07
N GLU A 77 13.27 -1.51 4.64
CA GLU A 77 11.99 -1.58 5.35
C GLU A 77 11.99 -0.59 6.51
N GLU A 78 11.25 0.50 6.35
CA GLU A 78 10.49 1.10 7.45
C GLU A 78 9.04 0.67 7.17
N GLU A 79 8.53 -0.28 7.95
CA GLU A 79 7.12 -0.68 7.96
C GLU A 79 6.26 0.46 8.53
N GLU A 80 6.31 1.66 7.97
CA GLU A 80 5.57 2.86 8.40
C GLU A 80 5.92 3.89 7.30
N GLU A 81 5.10 4.26 6.32
CA GLU A 81 3.79 4.90 6.40
C GLU A 81 3.12 4.83 5.00
N GLU A 82 2.22 3.87 4.80
CA GLU A 82 1.04 4.04 3.93
C GLU A 82 -0.16 3.40 4.65
N GLU A 83 -0.32 3.74 5.93
CA GLU A 83 -1.61 3.61 6.62
C GLU A 83 -1.95 4.83 7.49
N GLU A 84 -1.50 6.02 7.11
CA GLU A 84 -1.98 7.31 7.67
C GLU A 84 -3.37 7.67 7.11
N GLY A 85 -4.30 6.71 7.24
CA GLY A 85 -5.68 6.79 6.79
C GLY A 85 -6.58 5.67 7.34
N ARG A 86 -6.04 4.67 8.06
CA ARG A 86 -6.86 3.57 8.63
C ARG A 86 -6.60 3.21 10.09
N VAL A 87 -5.50 3.63 10.71
CA VAL A 87 -5.19 3.24 12.12
C VAL A 87 -5.88 4.09 13.20
N LEU A 88 -6.60 5.17 12.85
CA LEU A 88 -7.65 5.69 13.76
C LEU A 88 -8.92 4.81 13.75
N ARG A 89 -8.75 3.48 13.73
CA ARG A 89 -9.82 2.48 13.89
C ARG A 89 -9.38 1.38 14.84
N ASN A 90 -8.82 1.72 16.00
CA ASN A 90 -8.84 0.80 17.12
C ASN A 90 -8.82 1.48 18.48
N LEU A 91 -9.75 2.42 18.70
CA LEU A 91 -10.14 2.79 20.06
C LEU A 91 -11.65 2.75 20.35
N THR A 92 -12.52 2.51 19.37
CA THR A 92 -13.90 1.98 19.55
C THR A 92 -14.49 1.70 18.16
N ALA A 93 -14.66 0.44 17.77
CA ALA A 93 -15.37 0.10 16.53
C ALA A 93 -16.87 0.38 16.69
N LEU A 94 -17.26 1.64 16.53
CA LEU A 94 -18.60 2.01 16.14
C LEU A 94 -18.54 2.35 14.66
N ASP A 95 -19.22 1.55 13.85
CA ASP A 95 -19.35 1.86 12.43
C ASP A 95 -20.02 3.24 12.25
N ALA A 96 -19.76 3.91 11.13
CA ALA A 96 -20.30 5.26 10.88
C ALA A 96 -21.84 5.29 10.98
N SER A 97 -22.48 4.16 10.69
CA SER A 97 -23.92 3.93 10.89
C SER A 97 -24.33 3.94 12.38
N ALA A 98 -23.59 3.24 13.24
CA ALA A 98 -23.82 3.16 14.67
C ALA A 98 -23.53 4.47 15.40
N GLY A 99 -22.46 5.17 15.02
CA GLY A 99 -22.12 6.49 15.57
C GLY A 99 -23.20 7.55 15.28
N ASN A 100 -23.73 7.55 14.06
CA ASN A 100 -24.85 8.43 13.68
C ASN A 100 -26.15 8.12 14.44
N PHE A 101 -26.40 6.84 14.72
CA PHE A 101 -27.57 6.43 15.50
C PHE A 101 -27.46 6.88 16.96
N LEU A 102 -26.27 6.74 17.57
CA LEU A 102 -26.01 7.21 18.94
C LEU A 102 -26.22 8.72 19.07
N LEU A 103 -25.72 9.50 18.11
CA LEU A 103 -25.91 10.96 18.05
C LEU A 103 -27.38 11.36 17.93
N LYS A 104 -28.18 10.62 17.13
CA LYS A 104 -29.63 10.84 17.02
C LYS A 104 -30.36 10.52 18.33
N LEU A 105 -29.99 9.44 19.02
CA LEU A 105 -30.57 9.09 20.32
C LEU A 105 -30.28 10.16 21.39
N MET A 106 -29.05 10.66 21.45
CA MET A 106 -28.67 11.73 22.38
C MET A 106 -29.46 13.02 22.12
N HIS A 107 -29.69 13.38 20.85
CA HIS A 107 -30.54 14.53 20.50
C HIS A 107 -32.00 14.34 20.93
N LEU A 108 -32.56 13.12 20.83
CA LEU A 108 -33.93 12.83 21.27
C LEU A 108 -34.06 12.87 22.80
N ALA A 109 -33.06 12.35 23.53
CA ALA A 109 -33.02 12.43 24.99
C ALA A 109 -32.89 13.88 25.49
N ASN A 110 -32.12 14.71 24.80
CA ASN A 110 -31.95 16.13 25.17
C ASN A 110 -33.24 16.95 24.92
N ARG A 111 -34.05 16.58 23.92
CA ARG A 111 -35.38 17.19 23.71
C ARG A 111 -36.40 16.80 24.78
N GLN A 112 -36.25 15.63 25.41
CA GLN A 112 -37.08 15.23 26.54
C GLN A 112 -36.75 16.02 27.83
N GLN A 113 -35.53 16.51 28.00
CA GLN A 113 -35.15 17.34 29.15
C GLN A 113 -35.68 18.78 29.03
N GLN A 114 -35.78 19.33 27.82
CA GLN A 114 -36.37 20.66 27.59
C GLN A 114 -37.91 20.67 27.65
N GLY A 115 -38.56 19.51 27.69
CA GLY A 115 -40.01 19.38 27.82
C GLY A 115 -40.54 19.21 29.25
N LYS A 116 -39.66 19.19 30.26
CA LYS A 116 -40.07 19.00 31.67
C LYS A 116 -39.44 20.05 32.57
N ALA A 117 -39.85 21.30 32.40
CA ALA A 117 -39.89 22.22 33.53
C ALA A 117 -41.00 21.72 34.50
N PRO A 118 -40.70 21.41 35.77
CA PRO A 118 -41.74 21.24 36.78
C PRO A 118 -42.38 22.62 37.08
N PRO A 119 -43.66 22.67 37.47
CA PRO A 119 -44.28 23.91 37.89
C PRO A 119 -43.69 24.31 39.25
N LEU A 120 -43.28 25.58 39.40
CA LEU A 120 -42.95 26.15 40.70
C LEU A 120 -43.70 27.47 40.86
N LEU A 121 -44.70 27.40 41.75
CA LEU A 121 -45.34 28.43 42.59
C LEU A 121 -45.56 29.82 41.99
#